data_AF-T1E9D7-F1
#
_entry.id   AF-T1E9D7-F1
#
_cell.length_a   1.000
_cell.length_b   1.000
_cell.length_c   1.000
_cell.angle_alpha   90.00
_cell.angle_beta   90.00
_cell.angle_gamma   90.00
#
_symmetry.space_group_name_H-M   'P 1'
#
loop_
_entity.id
_entity.type
_entity.pdbx_description
1 polymer ?
#
loop_
_entity_poly.entity_id
_entity_poly.type
_entity_poly.pdbx_seq_one_letter_code
_entity_poly.pdbx_strand_id
1 'polypeptide(L)'
;REKWGRSIEFLLSCVALSVGFGNVWRFPYTAMENGGGAFLIPYLIVLFLVGRPIYYLEMVMGQFSSRGCVKVFDLAPLMRGVGIAQTLSLVVILGYYAAILAIAVRYFIASFLDPLPWVRCQPQWDGCVDSDFRGHVVNGSGRPSAEFYFDREIMHSYKTLDEGLGRPDWQLALCLLFCWICIAVVLLKGIRSSGKASYFLAIFPYVILLVLLVRTSTLDGAGTGISKLFTPQWEKLLTVKVWYAAVTQCFFSLTISLGAVIVFSSYNNFNNNIYRDAMIISWLDTFTSILSGIVVFGTVGSIAHVTKTKMEDMKLEGPELTFITYPDAIAKFDAAQNVFAVLFFLMFFLLGLGSNTGIVTTIVTAVRDRFPRIANWKVVIGVSLYGFGCGLLYITPGGLLLLKVVDTYGVTLTTL
;
A
#
# COMPACT_ATOMS: atom_id res chain seq x y z
N ARG A 1 21.19 12.19 -19.40
CA ARG A 1 20.00 11.98 -18.55
C ARG A 1 20.15 12.86 -17.32
N GLU A 2 19.06 13.40 -16.77
CA GLU A 2 19.11 14.08 -15.47
C GLU A 2 19.66 13.11 -14.41
N LYS A 3 20.25 13.64 -13.35
CA LYS A 3 20.78 12.85 -12.22
C LYS A 3 20.17 13.34 -10.92
N TRP A 4 20.08 12.45 -9.93
CA TRP A 4 19.69 12.82 -8.57
C TRP A 4 20.60 13.91 -8.02
N GLY A 5 20.06 14.84 -7.22
CA GLY A 5 20.85 15.91 -6.61
C GLY A 5 21.84 15.36 -5.58
N ARG A 6 21.41 14.36 -4.80
CA ARG A 6 22.23 13.64 -3.82
C ARG A 6 21.92 12.14 -3.86
N SER A 7 22.88 11.29 -3.50
CA SER A 7 22.68 9.83 -3.43
C SER A 7 21.59 9.41 -2.44
N ILE A 8 21.41 10.17 -1.36
CA ILE A 8 20.34 9.93 -0.38
C ILE A 8 18.94 10.17 -0.98
N GLU A 9 18.78 11.07 -1.96
CA GLU A 9 17.50 11.31 -2.63
C GLU A 9 17.06 10.06 -3.41
N PHE A 10 18.01 9.37 -4.05
CA PHE A 10 17.75 8.06 -4.67
C PHE A 10 17.31 7.03 -3.63
N LEU A 11 18.09 6.87 -2.56
CA LEU A 11 17.80 5.89 -1.49
C LEU A 11 16.39 6.10 -0.92
N LEU A 12 16.07 7.33 -0.50
CA LEU A 12 14.77 7.66 0.07
C LEU A 12 13.63 7.53 -0.93
N SER A 13 13.87 7.84 -2.21
CA SER A 13 12.85 7.64 -3.25
C SER A 13 12.57 6.15 -3.48
N CYS A 14 13.60 5.30 -3.42
CA CYS A 14 13.42 3.84 -3.47
C CYS A 14 12.73 3.30 -2.20
N VAL A 15 13.04 3.83 -1.01
CA VAL A 15 12.32 3.48 0.21
C VAL A 15 10.85 3.86 0.11
N ALA A 16 10.52 5.07 -0.34
CA ALA A 16 9.14 5.51 -0.54
C ALA A 16 8.40 4.71 -1.64
N LEU A 17 9.14 4.14 -2.61
CA LEU A 17 8.58 3.25 -3.62
C LEU A 17 8.21 1.89 -3.02
N SER A 18 9.18 1.24 -2.37
CA SER A 18 9.03 -0.12 -1.84
C SER A 18 8.15 -0.19 -0.59
N VAL A 19 8.25 0.80 0.31
CA VAL A 19 7.41 0.84 1.51
C VAL A 19 6.08 1.50 1.16
N GLY A 20 5.04 0.68 1.02
CA GLY A 20 3.70 1.12 0.62
C GLY A 20 2.60 0.47 1.45
N PHE A 21 1.37 0.47 0.91
CA PHE A 21 0.23 -0.19 1.57
C PHE A 21 0.52 -1.66 1.91
N GLY A 22 1.25 -2.37 1.04
CA GLY A 22 1.59 -3.79 1.20
C GLY A 22 2.25 -4.12 2.55
N ASN A 23 3.12 -3.25 3.06
CA ASN A 23 3.76 -3.43 4.36
C ASN A 23 2.76 -3.30 5.53
N VAL A 24 1.75 -2.44 5.37
CA VAL A 24 0.80 -2.10 6.45
C VAL A 24 -0.41 -3.03 6.51
N TRP A 25 -0.95 -3.44 5.36
CA TRP A 25 -2.20 -4.21 5.33
C TRP A 25 -2.05 -5.66 4.83
N ARG A 26 -1.05 -5.95 3.97
CA ARG A 26 -0.95 -7.22 3.27
C ARG A 26 -0.03 -8.15 4.03
N PHE A 27 1.13 -7.64 4.45
CA PHE A 27 2.08 -8.42 5.24
C PHE A 27 1.46 -8.98 6.53
N PRO A 28 0.78 -8.19 7.39
CA PRO A 28 0.22 -8.71 8.63
C PRO A 28 -0.87 -9.76 8.37
N TYR A 29 -1.78 -9.46 7.43
CA TYR A 29 -2.82 -10.38 7.01
C TYR A 29 -2.22 -11.71 6.49
N THR A 30 -1.25 -11.61 5.59
CA THR A 30 -0.59 -12.77 5.00
C THR A 30 0.12 -13.60 6.06
N ALA A 31 0.80 -12.95 7.01
CA ALA A 31 1.43 -13.64 8.13
C ALA A 31 0.37 -14.37 8.99
N MET A 32 -0.77 -13.74 9.26
CA MET A 32 -1.84 -14.34 10.05
C MET A 32 -2.42 -15.59 9.38
N GLU A 33 -2.77 -15.52 8.09
CA GLU A 33 -3.34 -16.65 7.37
C GLU A 33 -2.34 -17.81 7.20
N ASN A 34 -1.04 -17.50 7.05
CA ASN A 34 -0.02 -18.46 6.65
C ASN A 34 0.86 -18.97 7.81
N GLY A 35 0.37 -18.87 9.06
CA GLY A 35 0.99 -19.55 10.21
C GLY A 35 1.78 -18.66 11.16
N GLY A 36 1.47 -17.37 11.19
CA GLY A 36 2.05 -16.39 12.10
C GLY A 36 3.57 -16.38 12.02
N GLY A 37 4.22 -16.78 13.11
CA GLY A 37 5.68 -16.75 13.21
C GLY A 37 6.37 -17.69 12.21
N ALA A 38 5.69 -18.76 11.81
CA ALA A 38 6.22 -19.71 10.84
C ALA A 38 6.38 -19.04 9.45
N PHE A 39 5.45 -18.16 9.04
CA PHE A 39 5.50 -17.47 7.75
C PHE A 39 6.74 -16.56 7.58
N LEU A 40 7.31 -16.07 8.69
CA LEU A 40 8.53 -15.25 8.63
C LEU A 40 9.73 -16.02 8.05
N ILE A 41 9.78 -17.34 8.23
CA ILE A 41 10.87 -18.19 7.71
C ILE A 41 10.88 -18.21 6.17
N PRO A 42 9.82 -18.66 5.47
CA PRO A 42 9.79 -18.65 4.01
C PRO A 42 9.87 -17.23 3.46
N TYR A 43 9.28 -16.23 4.13
CA TYR A 43 9.41 -14.83 3.73
C TYR A 43 10.87 -14.36 3.71
N LEU A 44 11.63 -14.59 4.79
CA LEU A 44 13.05 -14.21 4.86
C LEU A 44 13.90 -15.02 3.88
N ILE A 45 13.66 -16.32 3.71
CA ILE A 45 14.37 -17.15 2.74
C ILE A 45 14.18 -16.60 1.32
N VAL A 46 12.93 -16.35 0.91
CA VAL A 46 12.62 -15.82 -0.42
C VAL A 46 13.20 -14.41 -0.59
N LEU A 47 13.13 -13.57 0.43
CA LEU A 47 13.72 -12.23 0.40
C LEU A 47 15.24 -12.30 0.15
N PHE A 48 15.98 -13.16 0.86
CA PHE A 48 17.43 -13.23 0.72
C PHE A 48 17.89 -13.94 -0.55
N LEU A 49 17.19 -14.99 -0.98
CA LEU A 49 17.60 -15.81 -2.11
C LEU A 49 17.06 -15.32 -3.46
N VAL A 50 15.92 -14.63 -3.47
CA VAL A 50 15.22 -14.22 -4.68
C VAL A 50 15.04 -12.70 -4.71
N GLY A 51 14.35 -12.14 -3.71
CA GLY A 51 13.96 -10.72 -3.70
C GLY A 51 15.14 -9.77 -3.83
N ARG A 52 16.11 -9.88 -2.91
CA ARG A 52 17.29 -9.01 -2.87
C ARG A 52 18.19 -9.17 -4.10
N PRO A 53 18.53 -10.39 -4.57
CA PRO A 53 19.28 -10.55 -5.82
C PRO A 53 18.60 -9.92 -7.03
N ILE A 54 17.28 -10.08 -7.20
CA ILE A 54 16.54 -9.47 -8.31
C ILE A 54 16.52 -7.94 -8.16
N TYR A 55 16.25 -7.42 -6.97
CA TYR A 55 16.27 -5.98 -6.70
C TYR A 55 17.63 -5.36 -7.04
N TYR A 56 18.72 -6.01 -6.61
CA TYR A 56 20.08 -5.58 -6.94
C TYR A 56 20.36 -5.66 -8.44
N LEU A 57 19.93 -6.73 -9.12
CA LEU A 57 20.07 -6.87 -10.56
C LEU A 57 19.38 -5.73 -11.32
N GLU A 58 18.13 -5.40 -10.97
CA GLU A 58 17.40 -4.29 -11.58
C GLU A 58 18.12 -2.95 -11.36
N MET A 59 18.69 -2.72 -10.17
CA MET A 59 19.50 -1.53 -9.90
C MET A 59 20.77 -1.47 -10.75
N VAL A 60 21.49 -2.59 -10.89
CA VAL A 60 22.69 -2.67 -11.75
C VAL A 60 22.31 -2.38 -13.19
N MET A 61 21.26 -3.02 -13.71
CA MET A 61 20.80 -2.83 -15.09
C MET A 61 20.41 -1.38 -15.38
N GLY A 62 19.66 -0.74 -14.48
CA GLY A 62 19.25 0.65 -14.64
C GLY A 62 20.43 1.61 -14.56
N GLN A 63 21.28 1.50 -13.52
CA GLN A 63 22.44 2.38 -13.35
C GLN A 63 23.44 2.26 -14.51
N PHE A 64 23.76 1.02 -14.91
CA PHE A 64 24.72 0.75 -15.99
C PHE A 64 24.21 1.28 -17.34
N SER A 65 22.95 1.00 -17.69
CA SER A 65 22.39 1.40 -18.98
C SER A 65 22.03 2.89 -19.05
N SER A 66 21.74 3.52 -17.90
CA SER A 66 21.14 4.87 -17.83
C SER A 66 19.90 5.02 -18.73
N ARG A 67 19.14 3.94 -18.91
CA ARG A 67 17.93 3.83 -19.74
C ARG A 67 16.73 3.39 -18.89
N GLY A 68 15.51 3.71 -19.33
CA GLY A 68 14.29 3.22 -18.69
C GLY A 68 14.03 1.74 -18.97
N CYS A 69 12.99 1.19 -18.33
CA CYS A 69 12.64 -0.24 -18.36
C CYS A 69 12.45 -0.84 -19.77
N VAL A 70 11.96 -0.07 -20.76
CA VAL A 70 11.83 -0.59 -22.14
C VAL A 70 13.17 -0.59 -22.89
N LYS A 71 13.99 0.44 -22.68
CA LYS A 71 15.24 0.65 -23.42
C LYS A 71 16.43 -0.12 -22.83
N VAL A 72 16.35 -0.55 -21.57
CA VAL A 72 17.40 -1.39 -20.94
C VAL A 72 17.58 -2.71 -21.70
N PHE A 73 16.49 -3.24 -22.28
CA PHE A 73 16.49 -4.46 -23.09
C PHE A 73 17.03 -4.26 -24.51
N ASP A 74 17.53 -3.07 -24.88
CA ASP A 74 18.28 -2.92 -26.13
C ASP A 74 19.57 -3.79 -26.14
N LEU A 75 20.03 -4.24 -24.96
CA LEU A 75 21.08 -5.27 -24.82
C LEU A 75 20.66 -6.63 -25.39
N ALA A 76 19.38 -6.98 -25.28
CA ALA A 76 18.80 -8.23 -25.74
C ALA A 76 17.46 -7.95 -26.42
N PRO A 77 17.44 -7.54 -27.71
CA PRO A 77 16.24 -7.05 -28.39
C PRO A 77 15.05 -8.01 -28.37
N LEU A 78 15.30 -9.32 -28.31
CA LEU A 78 14.26 -10.35 -28.15
C LEU A 78 13.44 -10.16 -26.86
N MET A 79 14.06 -9.65 -25.80
CA MET A 79 13.46 -9.43 -24.48
C MET A 79 12.81 -8.05 -24.34
N ARG A 80 12.75 -7.24 -25.40
CA ARG A 80 12.13 -5.90 -25.34
C ARG A 80 10.65 -5.94 -24.94
N GLY A 81 9.97 -7.05 -25.23
CA GLY A 81 8.60 -7.30 -24.79
C GLY A 81 8.44 -7.27 -23.26
N VAL A 82 9.46 -7.67 -22.50
CA VAL A 82 9.45 -7.64 -21.04
C VAL A 82 9.25 -6.22 -20.51
N GLY A 83 10.04 -5.26 -20.99
CA GLY A 83 9.90 -3.86 -20.55
C GLY A 83 8.56 -3.24 -20.92
N ILE A 84 7.95 -3.66 -22.04
CA ILE A 84 6.60 -3.23 -22.43
C ILE A 84 5.56 -3.82 -21.48
N ALA A 85 5.63 -5.14 -21.20
CA ALA A 85 4.75 -5.81 -20.26
C ALA A 85 4.83 -5.17 -18.86
N GLN A 86 6.04 -4.91 -18.35
CA GLN A 86 6.26 -4.20 -17.09
C GLN A 86 5.57 -2.84 -17.05
N THR A 87 5.69 -2.06 -18.14
CA THR A 87 5.05 -0.74 -18.24
C THR A 87 3.52 -0.87 -18.28
N LEU A 88 2.98 -1.86 -18.98
CA LEU A 88 1.54 -2.13 -19.03
C LEU A 88 0.99 -2.55 -17.67
N SER A 89 1.69 -3.42 -16.94
CA SER A 89 1.30 -3.80 -15.57
C SER A 89 1.24 -2.56 -14.66
N LEU A 90 2.21 -1.66 -14.74
CA LEU A 90 2.18 -0.40 -13.99
C LEU A 90 1.02 0.52 -14.39
N VAL A 91 0.63 0.55 -15.67
CA VAL A 91 -0.54 1.31 -16.14
C VAL A 91 -1.84 0.75 -15.54
N VAL A 92 -1.95 -0.57 -15.37
CA VAL A 92 -3.08 -1.21 -14.68
C VAL A 92 -3.09 -0.84 -13.19
N ILE A 93 -1.93 -0.93 -12.52
CA ILE A 93 -1.79 -0.56 -11.10
C ILE A 93 -2.16 0.90 -10.84
N LEU A 94 -1.75 1.79 -11.75
CA LEU A 94 -1.93 3.24 -11.66
C LEU A 94 -3.36 3.65 -11.29
N GLY A 95 -4.36 3.02 -11.91
CA GLY A 95 -5.76 3.37 -11.75
C GLY A 95 -6.29 3.04 -10.35
N TYR A 96 -6.15 1.78 -9.94
CA TYR A 96 -6.74 1.33 -8.68
C TYR A 96 -5.95 1.77 -7.45
N TYR A 97 -4.63 1.95 -7.59
CA TYR A 97 -3.79 2.43 -6.49
C TYR A 97 -4.18 3.86 -6.07
N ALA A 98 -4.44 4.74 -7.05
CA ALA A 98 -4.91 6.10 -6.79
C ALA A 98 -6.32 6.13 -6.19
N ALA A 99 -7.19 5.18 -6.54
CA ALA A 99 -8.54 5.06 -5.98
C ALA A 99 -8.50 4.70 -4.48
N ILE A 100 -7.66 3.74 -4.07
CA ILE A 100 -7.43 3.42 -2.66
C ILE A 100 -6.92 4.66 -1.90
N LEU A 101 -6.01 5.42 -2.51
CA LEU A 101 -5.48 6.65 -1.92
C LEU A 101 -6.57 7.70 -1.70
N ALA A 102 -7.54 7.81 -2.60
CA ALA A 102 -8.68 8.71 -2.46
C ALA A 102 -9.57 8.34 -1.26
N ILE A 103 -9.81 7.05 -1.03
CA ILE A 103 -10.53 6.57 0.16
C ILE A 103 -9.78 6.98 1.43
N ALA A 104 -8.44 6.82 1.46
CA ALA A 104 -7.62 7.24 2.59
C ALA A 104 -7.72 8.75 2.86
N VAL A 105 -7.72 9.58 1.82
CA VAL A 105 -7.94 11.04 1.96
C VAL A 105 -9.32 11.34 2.54
N ARG A 106 -10.37 10.62 2.10
CA ARG A 106 -11.72 10.80 2.63
C ARG A 106 -11.82 10.45 4.12
N TYR A 107 -11.13 9.41 4.57
CA TYR A 107 -11.03 9.05 5.98
C TYR A 107 -10.14 10.03 6.78
N PHE A 108 -9.05 10.52 6.19
CA PHE A 108 -8.21 11.55 6.80
C PHE A 108 -9.02 12.82 7.08
N ILE A 109 -9.80 13.31 6.11
CA ILE A 109 -10.68 14.48 6.30
C ILE A 109 -11.75 14.21 7.35
N ALA A 110 -12.37 13.03 7.31
CA ALA A 110 -13.38 12.62 8.29
C ALA A 110 -12.84 12.51 9.73
N SER A 111 -11.53 12.30 9.90
CA SER A 111 -10.90 12.15 11.21
C SER A 111 -10.86 13.44 12.04
N PHE A 112 -11.13 14.59 11.41
CA PHE A 112 -11.21 15.89 12.09
C PHE A 112 -12.59 16.17 12.72
N LEU A 113 -13.59 15.31 12.51
CA LEU A 113 -14.91 15.44 13.11
C LEU A 113 -14.94 14.80 14.51
N ASP A 114 -15.55 15.49 15.47
CA ASP A 114 -15.75 15.00 16.85
C ASP A 114 -17.25 14.90 17.17
N PRO A 115 -17.81 13.71 17.46
CA PRO A 115 -17.15 12.39 17.46
C PRO A 115 -16.79 11.90 16.05
N LEU A 116 -15.86 10.94 15.96
CA LEU A 116 -15.51 10.29 14.69
C LEU A 116 -16.77 9.66 14.04
N PRO A 117 -16.97 9.79 12.71
CA PRO A 117 -18.25 9.47 12.07
C PRO A 117 -18.58 7.97 12.02
N TRP A 118 -17.59 7.10 12.22
CA TRP A 118 -17.77 5.65 12.28
C TRP A 118 -17.98 5.10 13.71
N VAL A 119 -18.08 5.96 14.73
CA VAL A 119 -18.16 5.55 16.15
C VAL A 119 -19.54 5.03 16.52
N ARG A 120 -20.60 5.65 15.99
CA ARG A 120 -22.00 5.34 16.32
C ARG A 120 -22.76 4.88 15.09
N CYS A 121 -23.71 3.98 15.31
CA CYS A 121 -24.65 3.54 14.31
C CYS A 121 -25.62 4.66 13.93
N GLN A 122 -25.91 4.77 12.63
CA GLN A 122 -27.00 5.61 12.16
C GLN A 122 -28.34 4.87 12.29
N PRO A 123 -29.48 5.60 12.45
CA PRO A 123 -30.81 4.98 12.59
C PRO A 123 -31.23 4.08 11.42
N GLN A 124 -30.59 4.22 10.25
CA GLN A 124 -30.89 3.46 9.03
C GLN A 124 -30.11 2.14 8.93
N TRP A 125 -29.21 1.87 9.88
CA TRP A 125 -28.32 0.71 9.84
C TRP A 125 -28.86 -0.43 10.71
N ASP A 126 -29.74 -1.25 10.11
CA ASP A 126 -30.27 -2.45 10.77
C ASP A 126 -29.16 -3.47 11.08
N GLY A 127 -29.12 -3.98 12.31
CA GLY A 127 -28.11 -4.94 12.76
C GLY A 127 -26.72 -4.34 13.02
N CYS A 128 -26.66 -3.02 13.25
CA CYS A 128 -25.43 -2.31 13.58
C CYS A 128 -25.14 -2.32 15.08
N VAL A 129 -23.85 -2.43 15.43
CA VAL A 129 -23.33 -2.28 16.80
C VAL A 129 -22.34 -1.13 16.82
N ASP A 130 -22.51 -0.21 17.78
CA ASP A 130 -21.62 0.94 17.93
C ASP A 130 -20.17 0.48 18.09
N SER A 131 -19.25 1.08 17.32
CA SER A 131 -17.83 0.76 17.39
C SER A 131 -17.21 1.14 18.74
N ASP A 132 -17.77 2.09 19.49
CA ASP A 132 -17.35 2.41 20.87
C ASP A 132 -17.82 1.38 21.91
N PHE A 133 -18.73 0.48 21.55
CA PHE A 133 -19.23 -0.52 22.49
C PHE A 133 -18.13 -1.50 22.90
N ARG A 134 -17.89 -1.58 24.22
CA ARG A 134 -16.91 -2.47 24.84
C ARG A 134 -17.61 -3.65 25.50
N GLY A 135 -17.81 -4.72 24.76
CA GLY A 135 -18.42 -5.93 25.29
C GLY A 135 -18.71 -6.98 24.23
N HIS A 136 -19.28 -8.10 24.68
CA HIS A 136 -19.72 -9.17 23.82
C HIS A 136 -21.20 -8.98 23.46
N VAL A 137 -21.53 -9.08 22.18
CA VAL A 137 -22.91 -9.02 21.70
C VAL A 137 -23.60 -10.36 22.01
N VAL A 138 -24.49 -10.38 23.00
CA VAL A 138 -25.02 -11.63 23.60
C VAL A 138 -26.02 -12.36 22.70
N ASN A 139 -26.56 -11.75 21.63
CA ASN A 139 -27.68 -12.35 20.87
C ASN A 139 -27.77 -11.99 19.36
N GLY A 140 -26.68 -11.69 18.64
CA GLY A 140 -26.85 -11.43 17.20
C GLY A 140 -25.59 -11.27 16.36
N SER A 141 -25.78 -11.50 15.06
CA SER A 141 -24.88 -11.25 13.92
C SER A 141 -24.61 -9.75 13.69
N GLY A 142 -24.49 -8.97 14.77
CA GLY A 142 -24.31 -7.53 14.70
C GLY A 142 -22.94 -7.18 14.15
N ARG A 143 -22.90 -6.27 13.18
CA ARG A 143 -21.65 -5.80 12.55
C ARG A 143 -21.29 -4.40 13.07
N PRO A 144 -19.99 -4.06 13.17
CA PRO A 144 -19.57 -2.78 13.74
C PRO A 144 -20.01 -1.60 12.85
N SER A 145 -20.28 -0.44 13.47
CA SER A 145 -20.63 0.79 12.76
C SER A 145 -19.58 1.23 11.74
N ALA A 146 -18.29 0.93 11.99
CA ALA A 146 -17.22 1.15 11.02
C ALA A 146 -17.38 0.38 9.70
N GLU A 147 -17.93 -0.84 9.74
CA GLU A 147 -18.22 -1.61 8.52
C GLU A 147 -19.35 -0.95 7.72
N PHE A 148 -20.43 -0.57 8.38
CA PHE A 148 -21.54 0.12 7.74
C PHE A 148 -21.13 1.48 7.17
N TYR A 149 -20.29 2.23 7.88
CA TYR A 149 -19.77 3.50 7.38
C TYR A 149 -18.95 3.30 6.10
N PHE A 150 -18.06 2.30 6.05
CA PHE A 150 -17.30 2.00 4.85
C PHE A 150 -18.20 1.57 3.68
N ASP A 151 -19.05 0.58 3.91
CA ASP A 151 -19.86 -0.03 2.86
C ASP A 151 -20.98 0.89 2.37
N ARG A 152 -21.67 1.60 3.27
CA ARG A 152 -22.86 2.39 2.92
C ARG A 152 -22.61 3.87 2.71
N GLU A 153 -21.70 4.50 3.46
CA GLU A 153 -21.50 5.95 3.38
C GLU A 153 -20.34 6.32 2.44
N ILE A 154 -19.26 5.53 2.45
CA ILE A 154 -18.07 5.83 1.65
C ILE A 154 -18.15 5.21 0.26
N MET A 155 -18.27 3.88 0.20
CA MET A 155 -18.19 3.15 -1.06
C MET A 155 -19.55 2.99 -1.76
N HIS A 156 -20.66 3.07 -1.01
CA HIS A 156 -21.99 2.69 -1.47
C HIS A 156 -22.00 1.29 -2.12
N SER A 157 -21.27 0.34 -1.51
CA SER A 157 -20.94 -0.98 -2.05
C SER A 157 -22.17 -1.80 -2.44
N TYR A 158 -22.14 -2.37 -3.64
CA TYR A 158 -23.11 -3.37 -4.09
C TYR A 158 -22.74 -4.76 -3.58
N LYS A 159 -23.75 -5.61 -3.34
CA LYS A 159 -23.52 -6.98 -2.85
C LYS A 159 -22.99 -7.90 -3.95
N THR A 160 -23.30 -7.62 -5.21
CA THR A 160 -22.91 -8.46 -6.34
C THR A 160 -22.72 -7.59 -7.59
N LEU A 161 -21.78 -7.97 -8.46
CA LEU A 161 -21.47 -7.23 -9.69
C LEU A 161 -22.63 -7.23 -10.70
N ASP A 162 -23.62 -8.11 -10.51
CA ASP A 162 -24.84 -8.20 -11.33
C ASP A 162 -25.70 -6.93 -11.24
N GLU A 163 -25.55 -6.15 -10.17
CA GLU A 163 -26.18 -4.83 -9.99
C GLU A 163 -25.48 -3.73 -10.84
N GLY A 164 -24.41 -4.08 -11.55
CA GLY A 164 -23.58 -3.20 -12.37
C GLY A 164 -22.47 -2.51 -11.58
N LEU A 165 -21.76 -1.58 -12.23
CA LEU A 165 -20.68 -0.80 -11.58
C LEU A 165 -21.23 0.38 -10.77
N GLY A 166 -22.37 0.94 -11.16
CA GLY A 166 -22.90 2.17 -10.57
C GLY A 166 -22.19 3.44 -11.09
N ARG A 167 -22.43 4.57 -10.42
CA ARG A 167 -21.78 5.86 -10.72
C ARG A 167 -20.70 6.17 -9.68
N PRO A 168 -19.60 6.82 -10.06
CA PRO A 168 -18.56 7.20 -9.11
C PRO A 168 -19.12 8.21 -8.10
N ASP A 169 -18.78 8.02 -6.83
CA ASP A 169 -19.11 8.99 -5.79
C ASP A 169 -18.34 10.30 -6.03
N TRP A 170 -19.05 11.43 -5.96
CA TRP A 170 -18.48 12.73 -6.27
C TRP A 170 -17.49 13.21 -5.21
N GLN A 171 -17.67 12.84 -3.93
CA GLN A 171 -16.74 13.18 -2.85
C GLN A 171 -15.43 12.41 -3.01
N LEU A 172 -15.52 11.12 -3.35
CA LEU A 172 -14.35 10.31 -3.69
C LEU A 172 -13.66 10.82 -4.96
N ALA A 173 -14.40 11.29 -5.96
CA ALA A 173 -13.83 11.89 -7.17
C ALA A 173 -13.02 13.17 -6.84
N LEU A 174 -13.49 14.00 -5.90
CA LEU A 174 -12.72 15.16 -5.42
C LEU A 174 -11.45 14.74 -4.66
N CYS A 175 -11.54 13.71 -3.82
CA CYS A 175 -10.37 13.16 -3.12
C CYS A 175 -9.35 12.57 -4.10
N LEU A 176 -9.83 11.88 -5.15
CA LEU A 176 -8.99 11.35 -6.23
C LEU A 176 -8.31 12.47 -7.01
N LEU A 177 -9.04 13.54 -7.32
CA LEU A 177 -8.47 14.73 -7.97
C LEU A 177 -7.36 15.35 -7.11
N PHE A 178 -7.58 15.48 -5.80
CA PHE A 178 -6.57 15.96 -4.86
C PHE A 178 -5.30 15.08 -4.89
N CYS A 179 -5.45 13.76 -4.83
CA CYS A 179 -4.33 12.82 -4.94
C CYS A 179 -3.52 13.04 -6.23
N TRP A 180 -4.19 13.19 -7.37
CA TRP A 180 -3.53 13.42 -8.66
C TRP A 180 -2.85 14.79 -8.75
N ILE A 181 -3.42 15.83 -8.14
CA ILE A 181 -2.77 17.13 -8.02
C ILE A 181 -1.48 17.01 -7.20
N CYS A 182 -1.51 16.32 -6.06
CA CYS A 182 -0.31 16.09 -5.24
C CYS A 182 0.77 15.34 -6.02
N ILE A 183 0.43 14.25 -6.69
CA ILE A 183 1.36 13.46 -7.53
C ILE A 183 1.94 14.33 -8.64
N ALA A 184 1.09 15.07 -9.35
CA ALA A 184 1.53 15.95 -10.43
C ALA A 184 2.53 16.98 -9.90
N VAL A 185 2.21 17.68 -8.81
CA VAL A 185 3.08 18.70 -8.19
C VAL A 185 4.44 18.13 -7.81
N VAL A 186 4.48 16.94 -7.19
CA VAL A 186 5.74 16.26 -6.84
C VAL A 186 6.59 15.99 -8.08
N LEU A 187 5.96 15.66 -9.21
CA LEU A 187 6.63 15.24 -10.45
C LEU A 187 6.81 16.33 -11.52
N LEU A 188 6.21 17.52 -11.37
CA LEU A 188 6.23 18.57 -12.39
C LEU A 188 7.67 18.91 -12.85
N LYS A 189 8.59 19.06 -11.90
CA LYS A 189 10.02 19.33 -12.14
C LYS A 189 10.89 18.07 -12.25
N GLY A 190 10.27 16.89 -12.42
CA GLY A 190 10.95 15.60 -12.57
C GLY A 190 11.62 15.12 -11.29
N ILE A 191 12.70 14.34 -11.47
CA ILE A 191 13.39 13.64 -10.37
C ILE A 191 13.97 14.58 -9.30
N ARG A 192 14.30 15.83 -9.64
CA ARG A 192 14.83 16.80 -8.68
C ARG A 192 13.80 17.27 -7.66
N SER A 193 12.53 17.30 -8.04
CA SER A 193 11.43 17.61 -7.13
C SER A 193 11.00 16.37 -6.37
N SER A 194 10.84 15.25 -7.09
CA SER A 194 10.52 13.95 -6.49
C SER A 194 11.53 13.55 -5.41
N GLY A 195 12.84 13.73 -5.66
CA GLY A 195 13.90 13.41 -4.71
C GLY A 195 13.92 14.30 -3.46
N LYS A 196 13.37 15.52 -3.54
CA LYS A 196 13.18 16.38 -2.36
C LYS A 196 11.92 16.00 -1.57
N ALA A 197 10.85 15.66 -2.28
CA ALA A 197 9.62 15.18 -1.65
C ALA A 197 9.83 13.84 -0.92
N SER A 198 10.72 12.98 -1.43
CA SER A 198 10.99 11.67 -0.82
C SER A 198 11.58 11.73 0.58
N TYR A 199 12.25 12.83 0.97
CA TYR A 199 12.64 13.03 2.37
C TYR A 199 11.44 13.00 3.31
N PHE A 200 10.36 13.67 2.95
CA PHE A 200 9.15 13.68 3.76
C PHE A 200 8.36 12.37 3.60
N LEU A 201 8.17 11.93 2.34
CA LEU A 201 7.36 10.74 2.04
C LEU A 201 7.94 9.44 2.60
N ALA A 202 9.27 9.31 2.66
CA ALA A 202 9.90 8.13 3.22
C ALA A 202 10.01 8.18 4.75
N ILE A 203 10.37 9.33 5.33
CA ILE A 203 10.73 9.40 6.77
C ILE A 203 9.51 9.57 7.66
N PHE A 204 8.54 10.40 7.27
CA PHE A 204 7.43 10.76 8.14
C PHE A 204 6.53 9.56 8.51
N PRO A 205 6.26 8.58 7.62
CA PRO A 205 5.56 7.35 8.00
C PRO A 205 6.23 6.59 9.15
N TYR A 206 7.56 6.58 9.26
CA TYR A 206 8.26 5.94 10.39
C TYR A 206 8.04 6.66 11.72
N VAL A 207 7.96 7.99 11.69
CA VAL A 207 7.63 8.78 12.89
C VAL A 207 6.23 8.40 13.38
N ILE A 208 5.27 8.29 12.47
CA ILE A 208 3.91 7.90 12.82
C ILE A 208 3.85 6.44 13.31
N LEU A 209 4.54 5.51 12.62
CA LEU A 209 4.62 4.11 13.06
C LEU A 209 5.18 3.98 14.48
N LEU A 210 6.17 4.80 14.85
CA LEU A 210 6.72 4.80 16.21
C LEU A 210 5.68 5.27 17.23
N VAL A 211 4.92 6.33 16.93
CA VAL A 211 3.84 6.82 17.79
C VAL A 211 2.74 5.78 17.95
N LEU A 212 2.34 5.14 16.84
CA LEU A 212 1.35 4.06 16.85
C LEU A 212 1.85 2.84 17.64
N LEU A 213 3.13 2.47 17.51
CA LEU A 213 3.73 1.39 18.29
C LEU A 213 3.63 1.67 19.79
N VAL A 214 4.04 2.86 20.24
CA VAL A 214 3.94 3.24 21.65
C VAL A 214 2.50 3.14 22.14
N ARG A 215 1.53 3.64 21.34
CA ARG A 215 0.11 3.50 21.70
C ARG A 215 -0.32 2.04 21.77
N THR A 216 0.00 1.23 20.77
CA THR A 216 -0.34 -0.20 20.73
C THR A 216 0.21 -0.95 21.94
N SER A 217 1.43 -0.62 22.40
CA SER A 217 2.01 -1.22 23.62
C SER A 217 1.26 -0.87 24.91
N THR A 218 0.48 0.22 24.92
CA THR A 218 -0.36 0.61 26.08
C THR A 218 -1.77 0.03 26.04
N LEU A 219 -2.16 -0.66 24.96
CA LEU A 219 -3.51 -1.19 24.81
C LEU A 219 -3.65 -2.55 25.52
N ASP A 220 -4.76 -2.72 26.23
CA ASP A 220 -5.11 -3.99 26.86
C ASP A 220 -5.35 -5.07 25.81
N GLY A 221 -4.78 -6.26 26.01
CA GLY A 221 -4.86 -7.36 25.05
C GLY A 221 -3.93 -7.25 23.84
N ALA A 222 -3.14 -6.18 23.69
CA ALA A 222 -2.19 -6.08 22.58
C ALA A 222 -1.12 -7.19 22.61
N GLY A 223 -0.68 -7.60 23.80
CA GLY A 223 0.31 -8.66 23.99
C GLY A 223 -0.13 -10.01 23.43
N THR A 224 -1.40 -10.38 23.53
CA THR A 224 -1.91 -11.65 22.97
C THR A 224 -1.89 -11.63 21.46
N GLY A 225 -2.22 -10.49 20.84
CA GLY A 225 -2.13 -10.31 19.40
C GLY A 225 -0.70 -10.35 18.88
N ILE A 226 0.22 -9.64 19.52
CA ILE A 226 1.65 -9.67 19.17
C ILE A 226 2.20 -11.10 19.34
N SER A 227 1.81 -11.81 20.41
CA SER A 227 2.19 -13.21 20.59
C SER A 227 1.71 -14.09 19.43
N LYS A 228 0.49 -13.87 18.91
CA LYS A 228 -0.04 -14.63 17.76
C LYS A 228 0.78 -14.40 16.49
N LEU A 229 1.34 -13.20 16.28
CA LEU A 229 2.26 -12.91 15.16
C LEU A 229 3.52 -13.77 15.23
N PHE A 230 4.06 -14.04 16.42
CA PHE A 230 5.30 -14.79 16.59
C PHE A 230 5.11 -16.26 16.94
N THR A 231 3.88 -16.70 17.25
CA THR A 231 3.57 -18.11 17.53
C THR A 231 3.65 -18.91 16.23
N PRO A 232 4.61 -19.85 16.09
CA PRO A 232 4.80 -20.55 14.83
C PRO A 232 3.84 -21.74 14.70
N GLN A 233 3.12 -21.81 13.56
CA GLN A 233 2.37 -23.00 13.15
C GLN A 233 3.19 -23.83 12.16
N TRP A 234 4.04 -24.72 12.67
CA TRP A 234 5.02 -25.47 11.87
C TRP A 234 4.40 -26.30 10.72
N GLU A 235 3.21 -26.85 10.93
CA GLU A 235 2.51 -27.64 9.91
C GLU A 235 2.23 -26.85 8.63
N LYS A 236 1.99 -25.54 8.74
CA LYS A 236 1.72 -24.69 7.58
C LYS A 236 2.94 -24.52 6.67
N LEU A 237 4.16 -24.69 7.16
CA LEU A 237 5.38 -24.58 6.33
C LEU A 237 5.46 -25.63 5.22
N LEU A 238 4.81 -26.79 5.41
CA LEU A 238 4.75 -27.85 4.42
C LEU A 238 3.77 -27.53 3.28
N THR A 239 2.95 -26.49 3.43
CA THR A 239 1.94 -26.12 2.44
C THR A 239 2.54 -25.17 1.41
N VAL A 240 2.43 -25.52 0.12
CA VAL A 240 2.91 -24.70 -1.01
C VAL A 240 2.31 -23.29 -1.01
N LYS A 241 1.05 -23.15 -0.56
CA LYS A 241 0.36 -21.85 -0.44
C LYS A 241 1.14 -20.83 0.39
N VAL A 242 1.82 -21.27 1.46
CA VAL A 242 2.62 -20.39 2.34
C VAL A 242 3.84 -19.83 1.61
N TRP A 243 4.52 -20.66 0.82
CA TRP A 243 5.66 -20.24 0.01
C TRP A 243 5.23 -19.34 -1.15
N TYR A 244 4.13 -19.66 -1.82
CA TYR A 244 3.55 -18.80 -2.85
C TYR A 244 3.20 -17.41 -2.29
N ALA A 245 2.59 -17.35 -1.10
CA ALA A 245 2.28 -16.11 -0.41
C ALA A 245 3.56 -15.33 -0.04
N ALA A 246 4.63 -16.01 0.38
CA ALA A 246 5.92 -15.39 0.69
C ALA A 246 6.58 -14.76 -0.56
N VAL A 247 6.56 -15.45 -1.70
CA VAL A 247 7.03 -14.91 -3.00
C VAL A 247 6.20 -13.71 -3.41
N THR A 248 4.89 -13.84 -3.37
CA THR A 248 3.97 -12.75 -3.71
C THR A 248 4.22 -11.52 -2.83
N GLN A 249 4.29 -11.69 -1.51
CA GLN A 249 4.57 -10.59 -0.61
C GLN A 249 5.93 -9.95 -0.90
N CYS A 250 6.98 -10.75 -1.13
CA CYS A 250 8.33 -10.24 -1.41
C CYS A 250 8.37 -9.41 -2.71
N PHE A 251 7.74 -9.90 -3.78
CA PHE A 251 7.76 -9.23 -5.09
C PHE A 251 7.01 -7.89 -5.05
N PHE A 252 5.83 -7.88 -4.43
CA PHE A 252 5.02 -6.67 -4.30
C PHE A 252 5.55 -5.68 -3.27
N SER A 253 6.18 -6.14 -2.19
CA SER A 253 6.81 -5.25 -1.20
C SER A 253 8.01 -4.52 -1.82
N LEU A 254 8.94 -5.24 -2.45
CA LEU A 254 10.10 -4.59 -3.05
C LEU A 254 9.81 -3.91 -4.39
N THR A 255 8.62 -4.11 -4.98
CA THR A 255 8.25 -3.61 -6.32
C THR A 255 9.24 -4.07 -7.40
N ILE A 256 9.77 -5.29 -7.25
CA ILE A 256 10.65 -5.91 -8.25
C ILE A 256 9.86 -6.43 -9.43
N SER A 257 10.52 -6.61 -10.57
CA SER A 257 9.94 -7.13 -11.82
C SER A 257 8.91 -6.21 -12.47
N LEU A 258 8.65 -5.02 -11.91
CA LEU A 258 7.77 -3.99 -12.48
C LEU A 258 8.55 -2.88 -13.20
N GLY A 259 9.89 -2.92 -13.17
CA GLY A 259 10.75 -1.97 -13.89
C GLY A 259 10.91 -0.59 -13.24
N ALA A 260 10.24 -0.33 -12.12
CA ALA A 260 10.35 0.94 -11.39
C ALA A 260 11.75 1.13 -10.78
N VAL A 261 12.33 0.06 -10.24
CA VAL A 261 13.71 0.06 -9.68
C VAL A 261 14.74 0.35 -10.77
N ILE A 262 14.56 -0.21 -11.98
CA ILE A 262 15.40 0.07 -13.16
C ILE A 262 15.33 1.56 -13.51
N VAL A 263 14.13 2.14 -13.54
CA VAL A 263 13.97 3.57 -13.83
C VAL A 263 14.63 4.44 -12.78
N PHE A 264 14.45 4.16 -11.49
CA PHE A 264 15.04 4.99 -10.43
C PHE A 264 16.57 4.95 -10.44
N SER A 265 17.14 3.76 -10.63
CA SER A 265 18.59 3.56 -10.72
C SER A 265 19.21 4.15 -11.99
N SER A 266 18.45 4.28 -13.10
CA SER A 266 18.93 4.94 -14.32
C SER A 266 19.33 6.41 -14.15
N TYR A 267 18.83 7.06 -13.10
CA TYR A 267 19.13 8.43 -12.73
C TYR A 267 20.34 8.54 -11.78
N ASN A 268 20.96 7.43 -11.36
CA ASN A 268 22.15 7.43 -10.52
C ASN A 268 23.42 7.83 -11.28
N ASN A 269 24.40 8.32 -10.53
CA ASN A 269 25.77 8.43 -11.02
C ASN A 269 26.38 7.03 -11.16
N PHE A 270 27.23 6.84 -12.17
CA PHE A 270 27.78 5.51 -12.50
C PHE A 270 28.59 4.87 -11.35
N ASN A 271 29.28 5.70 -10.57
CA ASN A 271 30.10 5.26 -9.44
C ASN A 271 29.32 5.14 -8.11
N ASN A 272 28.00 5.31 -8.11
CA ASN A 272 27.20 5.21 -6.89
C ASN A 272 27.17 3.75 -6.40
N ASN A 273 27.36 3.54 -5.09
CA ASN A 273 27.38 2.21 -4.48
C ASN A 273 25.95 1.66 -4.31
N ILE A 274 25.42 1.08 -5.38
CA ILE A 274 24.09 0.46 -5.40
C ILE A 274 24.00 -0.82 -4.57
N TYR A 275 25.11 -1.51 -4.31
CA TYR A 275 25.09 -2.68 -3.42
C TYR A 275 24.70 -2.26 -2.00
N ARG A 276 25.33 -1.20 -1.48
CA ARG A 276 24.97 -0.63 -0.18
C ARG A 276 23.52 -0.16 -0.15
N ASP A 277 23.09 0.55 -1.19
CA ASP A 277 21.74 1.10 -1.25
C ASP A 277 20.67 -0.03 -1.29
N ALA A 278 20.90 -1.07 -2.12
CA ALA A 278 20.04 -2.26 -2.17
C ALA A 278 19.97 -3.00 -0.82
N MET A 279 21.09 -3.13 -0.11
CA MET A 279 21.13 -3.73 1.23
C MET A 279 20.27 -2.94 2.22
N ILE A 280 20.43 -1.61 2.26
CA ILE A 280 19.67 -0.75 3.18
C ILE A 280 18.17 -0.85 2.88
N ILE A 281 17.76 -0.77 1.62
CA ILE A 281 16.35 -0.80 1.24
C ILE A 281 15.70 -2.15 1.59
N SER A 282 16.36 -3.27 1.28
CA SER A 282 15.82 -4.61 1.60
C SER A 282 15.61 -4.85 3.10
N TRP A 283 16.54 -4.37 3.94
CA TRP A 283 16.41 -4.44 5.39
C TRP A 283 15.34 -3.50 5.92
N LEU A 284 15.27 -2.27 5.41
CA LEU A 284 14.24 -1.29 5.81
C LEU A 284 12.84 -1.79 5.46
N ASP A 285 12.64 -2.34 4.26
CA ASP A 285 11.36 -2.92 3.85
C ASP A 285 10.90 -4.02 4.81
N THR A 286 11.79 -4.97 5.13
CA THR A 286 11.53 -6.06 6.07
C THR A 286 11.23 -5.56 7.47
N PHE A 287 12.06 -4.65 7.98
CA PHE A 287 11.87 -4.05 9.30
C PHE A 287 10.53 -3.32 9.37
N THR A 288 10.16 -2.58 8.32
CA THR A 288 8.89 -1.85 8.27
C THR A 288 7.70 -2.80 8.25
N SER A 289 7.77 -3.89 7.48
CA SER A 289 6.73 -4.93 7.44
C SER A 289 6.55 -5.59 8.81
N ILE A 290 7.63 -5.96 9.50
CA ILE A 290 7.57 -6.56 10.84
C ILE A 290 7.03 -5.55 11.86
N LEU A 291 7.54 -4.31 11.84
CA LEU A 291 7.10 -3.24 12.74
C LEU A 291 5.60 -2.95 12.56
N SER A 292 5.15 -2.80 11.31
CA SER A 292 3.74 -2.63 11.01
C SER A 292 2.93 -3.86 11.41
N GLY A 293 3.47 -5.07 11.22
CA GLY A 293 2.88 -6.32 11.72
C GLY A 293 2.63 -6.26 13.22
N ILE A 294 3.59 -5.82 14.02
CA ILE A 294 3.45 -5.68 15.48
C ILE A 294 2.33 -4.68 15.83
N VAL A 295 2.31 -3.52 15.17
CA VAL A 295 1.26 -2.48 15.37
C VAL A 295 -0.12 -3.03 15.02
N VAL A 296 -0.25 -3.70 13.87
CA VAL A 296 -1.52 -4.27 13.38
C VAL A 296 -2.00 -5.37 14.29
N PHE A 297 -1.18 -6.39 14.57
CA PHE A 297 -1.56 -7.51 15.42
C PHE A 297 -1.85 -7.07 16.86
N GLY A 298 -1.09 -6.13 17.40
CA GLY A 298 -1.37 -5.59 18.73
C GLY A 298 -2.68 -4.82 18.78
N THR A 299 -2.98 -4.02 17.74
CA THR A 299 -4.25 -3.28 17.66
C THR A 299 -5.44 -4.24 17.49
N VAL A 300 -5.37 -5.18 16.55
CA VAL A 300 -6.41 -6.21 16.33
C VAL A 300 -6.59 -7.09 17.57
N GLY A 301 -5.51 -7.40 18.29
CA GLY A 301 -5.56 -8.21 19.52
C GLY A 301 -6.22 -7.49 20.68
N SER A 302 -5.99 -6.18 20.78
CA SER A 302 -6.72 -5.37 21.73
C SER A 302 -8.22 -5.36 21.43
N ILE A 303 -8.61 -5.19 20.17
CA ILE A 303 -10.03 -5.25 19.78
C ILE A 303 -10.63 -6.60 20.13
N ALA A 304 -10.01 -7.70 19.70
CA ALA A 304 -10.46 -9.06 19.97
C ALA A 304 -10.63 -9.34 21.47
N HIS A 305 -9.74 -8.79 22.30
CA HIS A 305 -9.83 -8.90 23.75
C HIS A 305 -11.03 -8.11 24.32
N VAL A 306 -11.26 -6.87 23.83
CA VAL A 306 -12.35 -5.99 24.28
C VAL A 306 -13.72 -6.50 23.83
N THR A 307 -13.85 -6.95 22.58
CA THR A 307 -15.10 -7.49 22.01
C THR A 307 -15.35 -8.95 22.40
N LYS A 308 -14.34 -9.61 22.99
CA LYS A 308 -14.33 -11.06 23.28
C LYS A 308 -14.60 -11.92 22.05
N THR A 309 -14.15 -11.47 20.88
CA THR A 309 -14.24 -12.19 19.61
C THR A 309 -12.89 -12.80 19.25
N LYS A 310 -12.87 -13.82 18.40
CA LYS A 310 -11.60 -14.35 17.87
C LYS A 310 -11.09 -13.40 16.78
N MET A 311 -9.77 -13.24 16.71
CA MET A 311 -9.13 -12.46 15.63
C MET A 311 -9.46 -13.01 14.24
N GLU A 312 -9.61 -14.34 14.14
CA GLU A 312 -9.88 -15.05 12.88
C GLU A 312 -11.26 -14.73 12.30
N ASP A 313 -12.20 -14.25 13.12
CA ASP A 313 -13.55 -13.88 12.69
C ASP A 313 -13.63 -12.42 12.18
N MET A 314 -12.54 -11.67 12.26
CA MET A 314 -12.49 -10.25 11.88
C MET A 314 -12.10 -10.07 10.40
N LYS A 315 -12.61 -9.00 9.78
CA LYS A 315 -12.28 -8.63 8.40
C LYS A 315 -10.87 -8.05 8.29
N LEU A 316 -9.91 -8.91 7.93
CA LEU A 316 -8.48 -8.57 7.95
C LEU A 316 -7.84 -8.55 6.55
N GLU A 317 -8.60 -8.84 5.48
CA GLU A 317 -8.05 -8.89 4.11
C GLU A 317 -8.00 -7.49 3.46
N GLY A 318 -6.80 -7.06 3.04
CA GLY A 318 -6.61 -5.93 2.13
C GLY A 318 -7.21 -4.60 2.64
N PRO A 319 -8.04 -3.90 1.83
CA PRO A 319 -8.65 -2.62 2.23
C PRO A 319 -9.52 -2.67 3.48
N GLU A 320 -10.15 -3.81 3.76
CA GLU A 320 -11.04 -3.95 4.92
C GLU A 320 -10.29 -3.79 6.24
N LEU A 321 -9.05 -4.28 6.31
CA LEU A 321 -8.20 -4.09 7.49
C LEU A 321 -8.04 -2.59 7.81
N THR A 322 -7.68 -1.80 6.81
CA THR A 322 -7.37 -0.37 6.96
C THR A 322 -8.62 0.50 7.13
N PHE A 323 -9.72 0.20 6.45
CA PHE A 323 -10.90 1.09 6.41
C PHE A 323 -12.08 0.63 7.27
N ILE A 324 -12.02 -0.59 7.81
CA ILE A 324 -13.04 -1.13 8.73
C ILE A 324 -12.40 -1.44 10.08
N THR A 325 -11.48 -2.39 10.13
CA THR A 325 -10.95 -2.91 11.40
C THR A 325 -10.14 -1.87 12.17
N TYR A 326 -9.31 -1.07 11.49
CA TYR A 326 -8.54 -0.01 12.14
C TYR A 326 -9.43 1.14 12.68
N PRO A 327 -10.38 1.70 11.90
CA PRO A 327 -11.36 2.64 12.41
C PRO A 327 -12.16 2.12 13.59
N ASP A 328 -12.58 0.86 13.54
CA ASP A 328 -13.26 0.18 14.64
C ASP A 328 -12.36 0.09 15.90
N ALA A 329 -11.06 -0.13 15.73
CA ALA A 329 -10.09 -0.12 16.82
C ALA A 329 -9.95 1.25 17.47
N ILE A 330 -9.78 2.27 16.64
CA ILE A 330 -9.52 3.63 17.09
C ILE A 330 -10.74 4.19 17.82
N ALA A 331 -11.95 3.83 17.37
CA ALA A 331 -13.20 4.16 18.04
C ALA A 331 -13.31 3.56 19.46
N LYS A 332 -12.53 2.52 19.79
CA LYS A 332 -12.51 1.91 21.12
C LYS A 332 -11.44 2.48 22.05
N PHE A 333 -10.57 3.39 21.58
CA PHE A 333 -9.52 3.96 22.44
C PHE A 333 -10.10 4.88 23.52
N ASP A 334 -9.55 4.83 24.74
CA ASP A 334 -10.03 5.65 25.88
C ASP A 334 -9.82 7.16 25.67
N ALA A 335 -8.82 7.54 24.88
CA ALA A 335 -8.44 8.92 24.67
C ALA A 335 -7.81 9.14 23.30
N ALA A 336 -7.89 10.38 22.83
CA ALA A 336 -7.23 10.89 21.63
C ALA A 336 -7.56 10.11 20.33
N GLN A 337 -8.78 9.56 20.23
CA GLN A 337 -9.26 8.79 19.06
C GLN A 337 -9.00 9.55 17.74
N ASN A 338 -9.40 10.81 17.68
CA ASN A 338 -9.19 11.67 16.51
C ASN A 338 -7.72 11.84 16.14
N VAL A 339 -6.83 12.05 17.11
CA VAL A 339 -5.40 12.22 16.85
C VAL A 339 -4.81 10.95 16.22
N PHE A 340 -5.15 9.78 16.76
CA PHE A 340 -4.70 8.51 16.21
C PHE A 340 -5.29 8.23 14.82
N ALA A 341 -6.56 8.56 14.59
CA ALA A 341 -7.18 8.46 13.26
C ALA A 341 -6.48 9.36 12.23
N VAL A 342 -6.26 10.64 12.56
CA VAL A 342 -5.54 11.60 11.71
C VAL A 342 -4.14 11.08 11.38
N LEU A 343 -3.38 10.63 12.38
CA LEU A 343 -2.03 10.11 12.18
C LEU A 343 -2.04 8.84 11.30
N PHE A 344 -2.92 7.88 11.59
CA PHE A 344 -3.00 6.63 10.82
C PHE A 344 -3.33 6.87 9.34
N PHE A 345 -4.37 7.66 9.06
CA PHE A 345 -4.76 7.95 7.67
C PHE A 345 -3.78 8.88 6.95
N LEU A 346 -3.09 9.77 7.67
CA LEU A 346 -1.99 10.55 7.11
C LEU A 346 -0.81 9.65 6.73
N MET A 347 -0.41 8.72 7.61
CA MET A 347 0.64 7.74 7.31
C MET A 347 0.28 6.92 6.08
N PHE A 348 -0.94 6.39 6.05
CA PHE A 348 -1.43 5.60 4.94
C PHE A 348 -1.39 6.41 3.63
N PHE A 349 -1.89 7.65 3.65
CA PHE A 349 -1.80 8.55 2.50
C PHE A 349 -0.36 8.79 2.03
N LEU A 350 0.59 9.03 2.94
CA LEU A 350 1.98 9.30 2.57
C LEU A 350 2.69 8.08 1.97
N LEU A 351 2.46 6.90 2.53
CA LEU A 351 2.97 5.63 1.98
C LEU A 351 2.44 5.42 0.56
N GLY A 352 1.14 5.59 0.36
CA GLY A 352 0.54 5.46 -0.96
C GLY A 352 1.00 6.53 -1.96
N LEU A 353 1.16 7.77 -1.51
CA LEU A 353 1.66 8.85 -2.36
C LEU A 353 3.10 8.58 -2.80
N GLY A 354 3.94 8.04 -1.93
CA GLY A 354 5.31 7.60 -2.23
C GLY A 354 5.38 6.56 -3.35
N SER A 355 4.69 5.43 -3.17
CA SER A 355 4.69 4.35 -4.17
C SER A 355 4.07 4.80 -5.49
N ASN A 356 2.95 5.52 -5.46
CA ASN A 356 2.27 5.95 -6.69
C ASN A 356 3.11 6.98 -7.47
N THR A 357 3.85 7.84 -6.78
CA THR A 357 4.83 8.75 -7.41
C THR A 357 5.90 7.98 -8.19
N GLY A 358 6.36 6.83 -7.68
CA GLY A 358 7.32 5.99 -8.38
C GLY A 358 6.74 5.21 -9.57
N ILE A 359 5.50 4.73 -9.45
CA ILE A 359 4.75 4.14 -10.58
C ILE A 359 4.63 5.15 -11.72
N VAL A 360 4.15 6.36 -11.42
CA VAL A 360 3.97 7.44 -12.40
C VAL A 360 5.31 7.85 -13.01
N THR A 361 6.37 7.96 -12.20
CA THR A 361 7.72 8.27 -12.69
C THR A 361 8.19 7.24 -13.71
N THR A 362 7.88 5.97 -13.51
CA THR A 362 8.26 4.87 -14.41
C THR A 362 7.54 5.00 -15.76
N ILE A 363 6.24 5.26 -15.75
CA ILE A 363 5.43 5.47 -16.96
C ILE A 363 5.89 6.74 -17.71
N VAL A 364 6.04 7.86 -17.00
CA VAL A 364 6.51 9.13 -17.58
C VAL A 364 7.88 8.95 -18.21
N THR A 365 8.77 8.20 -17.56
CA THR A 365 10.10 7.88 -18.09
C THR A 365 10.03 7.07 -19.36
N ALA A 366 9.20 6.02 -19.41
CA ALA A 366 9.04 5.20 -20.61
C ALA A 366 8.57 6.04 -21.81
N VAL A 367 7.60 6.93 -21.59
CA VAL A 367 7.08 7.84 -22.63
C VAL A 367 8.15 8.84 -23.07
N ARG A 368 8.87 9.48 -22.13
CA ARG A 368 9.92 10.47 -22.45
C ARG A 368 11.12 9.84 -23.13
N ASP A 369 11.46 8.60 -22.78
CA ASP A 369 12.52 7.86 -23.46
C ASP A 369 12.14 7.61 -24.93
N ARG A 370 10.87 7.33 -25.26
CA ARG A 370 10.42 7.19 -26.65
C ARG A 370 10.26 8.52 -27.38
N PHE A 371 9.73 9.54 -26.70
CA PHE A 371 9.41 10.86 -27.26
C PHE A 371 10.17 11.98 -26.54
N PRO A 372 11.49 12.12 -26.78
CA PRO A 372 12.35 13.02 -26.01
C PRO A 372 12.05 14.51 -26.21
N ARG A 373 11.33 14.87 -27.28
CA ARG A 373 10.95 16.26 -27.58
C ARG A 373 9.82 16.79 -26.69
N ILE A 374 9.07 15.92 -26.02
CA ILE A 374 7.95 16.32 -25.17
C ILE A 374 8.47 16.75 -23.80
N ALA A 375 8.06 17.94 -23.35
CA ALA A 375 8.41 18.46 -22.03
C ALA A 375 7.84 17.58 -20.91
N ASN A 376 8.61 17.42 -19.82
CA ASN A 376 8.25 16.55 -18.70
C ASN A 376 6.84 16.81 -18.15
N TRP A 377 6.55 18.08 -17.87
CA TRP A 377 5.28 18.49 -17.27
C TRP A 377 4.07 18.13 -18.13
N LYS A 378 4.18 18.15 -19.46
CA LYS A 378 3.09 17.75 -20.37
C LYS A 378 2.79 16.26 -20.26
N VAL A 379 3.83 15.44 -20.15
CA VAL A 379 3.69 13.98 -19.96
C VAL A 379 3.10 13.68 -18.59
N VAL A 380 3.57 14.35 -17.53
CA VAL A 380 3.02 14.18 -16.17
C VAL A 380 1.53 14.50 -16.16
N ILE A 381 1.11 15.67 -16.68
CA ILE A 381 -0.31 16.03 -16.73
C ILE A 381 -1.11 15.01 -17.55
N GLY A 382 -0.60 14.57 -18.70
CA GLY A 382 -1.28 13.56 -19.52
C GLY A 382 -1.49 12.23 -18.79
N VAL A 383 -0.45 11.73 -18.10
CA VAL A 383 -0.53 10.50 -17.29
C VAL A 383 -1.46 10.69 -16.10
N SER A 384 -1.43 11.86 -15.44
CA SER A 384 -2.33 12.16 -14.32
C SER A 384 -3.80 12.25 -14.74
N LEU A 385 -4.10 12.85 -15.90
CA LEU A 385 -5.46 12.89 -16.44
C LEU A 385 -5.97 11.49 -16.82
N TYR A 386 -5.11 10.68 -17.45
CA TYR A 386 -5.42 9.29 -17.76
C TYR A 386 -5.68 8.48 -16.48
N GLY A 387 -4.78 8.58 -15.50
CA GLY A 387 -4.90 7.88 -14.23
C GLY A 387 -6.11 8.33 -13.41
N PHE A 388 -6.50 9.62 -13.47
CA PHE A 388 -7.75 10.12 -12.90
C PHE A 388 -8.97 9.45 -13.56
N GLY A 389 -9.00 9.40 -14.89
CA GLY A 389 -10.06 8.74 -15.65
C GLY A 389 -10.20 7.25 -15.31
N CYS A 390 -9.08 6.51 -15.23
CA CYS A 390 -9.09 5.11 -14.82
C CYS A 390 -9.50 4.94 -13.35
N GLY A 391 -9.03 5.81 -12.45
CA GLY A 391 -9.35 5.78 -11.03
C GLY A 391 -10.85 5.95 -10.73
N LEU A 392 -11.57 6.71 -11.56
CA LEU A 392 -13.03 6.88 -11.44
C LEU A 392 -13.79 5.55 -11.50
N LEU A 393 -13.29 4.54 -12.22
CA LEU A 393 -13.92 3.23 -12.31
C LEU A 393 -13.86 2.46 -10.99
N TYR A 394 -12.79 2.63 -10.22
CA TYR A 394 -12.53 1.88 -8.99
C TYR A 394 -13.16 2.51 -7.74
N ILE A 395 -13.62 3.77 -7.81
CA ILE A 395 -14.37 4.45 -6.75
C ILE A 395 -15.90 4.36 -6.93
N THR A 396 -16.36 3.49 -7.84
CA THR A 396 -17.77 3.18 -8.00
C THR A 396 -18.24 2.15 -6.95
N PRO A 397 -19.55 2.01 -6.70
CA PRO A 397 -20.13 0.94 -5.86
C PRO A 397 -19.58 -0.47 -6.11
N GLY A 398 -19.37 -0.85 -7.38
CA GLY A 398 -18.78 -2.14 -7.78
C GLY A 398 -17.25 -2.12 -7.93
N GLY A 399 -16.60 -0.98 -7.64
CA GLY A 399 -15.22 -0.71 -7.99
C GLY A 399 -14.19 -1.57 -7.23
N LEU A 400 -14.43 -1.89 -5.96
CA LEU A 400 -13.53 -2.75 -5.17
C LEU A 400 -13.59 -4.22 -5.61
N LEU A 401 -14.76 -4.69 -6.05
CA LEU A 401 -14.89 -6.04 -6.64
C LEU A 401 -14.10 -6.11 -7.96
N LEU A 402 -14.23 -5.09 -8.82
CA LEU A 402 -13.44 -4.97 -10.04
C LEU A 402 -11.95 -4.90 -9.74
N LEU A 403 -11.56 -4.13 -8.71
CA LEU A 403 -10.17 -4.05 -8.24
C LEU A 403 -9.64 -5.43 -7.88
N LYS A 404 -10.38 -6.22 -7.09
CA LYS A 404 -9.95 -7.58 -6.68
C LYS A 404 -9.68 -8.47 -7.89
N VAL A 405 -10.55 -8.43 -8.90
CA VAL A 405 -10.38 -9.20 -10.15
C VAL A 405 -9.16 -8.72 -10.93
N VAL A 406 -9.02 -7.40 -11.14
CA VAL A 406 -7.92 -6.82 -11.91
C VAL A 406 -6.57 -7.02 -11.24
N ASP A 407 -6.49 -6.87 -9.92
CA ASP A 407 -5.26 -7.09 -9.15
C ASP A 407 -4.84 -8.56 -9.17
N THR A 408 -5.79 -9.49 -9.05
CA THR A 408 -5.51 -10.93 -9.06
C THR A 408 -5.03 -11.39 -10.44
N TYR A 409 -5.80 -11.12 -11.50
CA TYR A 409 -5.53 -11.68 -12.82
C TYR A 409 -4.66 -10.79 -13.71
N GLY A 410 -4.74 -9.47 -13.55
CA GLY A 410 -4.02 -8.51 -14.39
C GLY A 410 -2.62 -8.20 -13.89
N VAL A 411 -2.38 -8.25 -12.57
CA VAL A 411 -1.10 -7.82 -11.97
C VAL A 411 -0.42 -8.97 -11.23
N THR A 412 -1.08 -9.61 -10.27
CA THR A 412 -0.48 -10.67 -9.45
C THR A 412 0.02 -11.83 -10.29
N LEU A 413 -0.84 -12.36 -11.17
CA LEU A 413 -0.48 -13.47 -12.04
C LEU A 413 0.53 -13.12 -13.14
N THR A 414 0.64 -11.84 -13.54
CA THR A 414 1.58 -11.42 -14.59
C THR A 414 2.96 -11.04 -14.05
N THR A 415 3.04 -10.72 -12.75
CA THR A 415 4.28 -10.29 -12.07
C THR A 415 5.05 -11.47 -11.46
N LEU A 416 4.32 -12.53 -11.08
CA LEU A 416 4.87 -13.80 -10.56
C LEU A 416 5.19 -14.76 -11.71
#